data_AF-A0ABD3V8R1-F1
#
_entry.id   AF-A0ABD3V8R1-F1
#
_cell.length_a   1.000
_cell.length_b   1.000
_cell.length_c   1.000
_cell.angle_alpha   90.00
_cell.angle_beta   90.00
_cell.angle_gamma   90.00
#
_symmetry.space_group_name_H-M   'P 1'
#
loop_
_entity.id
_entity.type
_entity.pdbx_description
1 polymer ?
#
loop_
_entity_poly.entity_id
_entity_poly.type
_entity_poly.pdbx_seq_one_letter_code
_entity_poly.pdbx_strand_id
1 'polypeptide(L)'
;MIIWPVDYDRLTTIVNSCLNVDQQTMDIYPDDVQQMYVTFPVSVKADGNCLPYSGSVLAFGNDRYATEIRARIIIEQTLSEEYYLQENYLKNGLDDPPKFDIKKAFAMYSDEYKHGTNRLNDKTTLQDIYEREVMKIKNAAHMGIWQIFALSSVLQQKVFSIYPKLGNVNVRKDLHKIIHPE
;
A
#
# COMPACT_ATOMS: atom_id res chain seq x y z
N MET A 1 6.77 -5.84 1.41
CA MET A 1 5.32 -5.60 1.53
C MET A 1 4.61 -6.57 0.63
N ILE A 2 3.68 -7.34 1.16
CA ILE A 2 2.86 -8.29 0.39
C ILE A 2 1.45 -7.68 0.30
N ILE A 3 0.85 -7.77 -0.88
CA ILE A 3 -0.43 -7.14 -1.22
C ILE A 3 -1.34 -8.25 -1.73
N TRP A 4 -2.58 -8.35 -1.22
CA TRP A 4 -3.50 -9.44 -1.56
C TRP A 4 -4.95 -8.97 -1.76
N PRO A 5 -5.73 -9.51 -2.71
CA PRO A 5 -7.14 -9.16 -2.89
C PRO A 5 -8.03 -9.97 -1.93
N VAL A 6 -8.94 -9.31 -1.20
CA VAL A 6 -9.79 -10.01 -0.19
C VAL A 6 -11.06 -10.63 -0.79
N ASP A 7 -11.42 -10.32 -2.04
CA ASP A 7 -12.63 -10.86 -2.69
C ASP A 7 -12.31 -12.12 -3.53
N TYR A 8 -12.94 -13.24 -3.18
CA TYR A 8 -12.65 -14.60 -3.68
C TYR A 8 -13.08 -14.86 -5.14
N ASP A 9 -13.91 -13.98 -5.74
CA ASP A 9 -14.46 -14.20 -7.09
C ASP A 9 -13.46 -13.87 -8.23
N ARG A 10 -12.29 -13.31 -7.91
CA ARG A 10 -11.21 -13.00 -8.86
C ARG A 10 -9.84 -13.38 -8.32
N LEU A 11 -9.70 -14.60 -7.82
CA LEU A 11 -8.41 -15.12 -7.34
C LEU A 11 -7.45 -15.34 -8.50
N THR A 12 -6.46 -14.46 -8.65
CA THR A 12 -5.21 -14.80 -9.33
C THR A 12 -4.50 -15.85 -8.48
N THR A 13 -4.50 -17.11 -8.93
CA THR A 13 -3.74 -18.17 -8.27
C THR A 13 -2.28 -18.12 -8.71
N ILE A 14 -1.36 -18.46 -7.81
CA ILE A 14 0.09 -18.56 -8.13
C ILE A 14 0.32 -19.48 -9.34
N VAL A 15 -0.50 -20.54 -9.45
CA VAL A 15 -0.50 -21.50 -10.55
C VAL A 15 -0.69 -20.83 -11.92
N ASN A 16 -1.51 -19.78 -12.00
CA ASN A 16 -1.77 -19.06 -13.26
C ASN A 16 -0.78 -17.93 -13.55
N SER A 17 0.05 -17.54 -12.57
CA SER A 17 0.91 -16.36 -12.65
C SER A 17 2.35 -16.64 -13.13
N CYS A 18 2.77 -17.91 -13.16
CA CYS A 18 4.17 -18.32 -13.36
C CYS A 18 5.17 -17.66 -12.40
N LEU A 19 4.71 -17.09 -11.28
CA LEU A 19 5.56 -16.43 -10.30
C LEU A 19 6.14 -17.44 -9.32
N ASN A 20 7.36 -17.15 -8.86
CA ASN A 20 8.03 -17.94 -7.83
C ASN A 20 7.65 -17.44 -6.45
N VAL A 21 7.44 -18.38 -5.53
CA VAL A 21 7.29 -18.09 -4.11
C VAL A 21 8.60 -17.53 -3.58
N ASP A 22 8.53 -16.41 -2.86
CA ASP A 22 9.66 -15.78 -2.21
C ASP A 22 9.96 -16.49 -0.88
N GLN A 23 10.85 -17.48 -0.94
CA GLN A 23 11.17 -18.32 0.23
C GLN A 23 11.79 -17.52 1.39
N GLN A 24 12.53 -16.44 1.11
CA GLN A 24 13.09 -15.60 2.17
C GLN A 24 12.01 -14.80 2.90
N THR A 25 11.01 -14.31 2.14
CA THR A 25 9.87 -13.59 2.71
C THR A 25 8.99 -14.52 3.55
N MET A 26 8.91 -15.81 3.21
CA MET A 26 8.20 -16.81 4.02
C MET A 26 8.74 -16.89 5.46
N ASP A 27 10.05 -16.77 5.67
CA ASP A 27 10.66 -16.88 7.01
C ASP A 27 10.25 -15.73 7.95
N ILE A 28 9.95 -14.56 7.36
CA ILE A 28 9.50 -13.35 8.07
C ILE A 28 8.01 -13.09 7.93
N TYR A 29 7.28 -14.02 7.32
CA TYR A 29 5.84 -13.93 7.17
C TYR A 29 5.17 -13.94 8.56
N PRO A 30 4.18 -13.06 8.78
CA PRO A 30 3.54 -12.92 10.09
C PRO A 30 2.60 -14.08 10.43
N ASP A 31 2.72 -14.62 11.64
CA ASP A 31 1.97 -15.79 12.13
C ASP A 31 0.47 -15.47 12.37
N ASP A 32 0.15 -14.21 12.65
CA ASP A 32 -1.22 -13.69 12.83
C ASP A 32 -1.99 -13.55 11.52
N VAL A 33 -1.30 -13.57 10.36
CA VAL A 33 -1.97 -13.74 9.08
C VAL A 33 -2.24 -15.22 8.88
N GLN A 34 -3.42 -15.65 9.33
CA GLN A 34 -3.89 -17.00 9.04
C GLN A 34 -3.82 -17.21 7.52
N GLN A 35 -3.08 -18.22 7.10
CA GLN A 35 -3.06 -18.70 5.72
C GLN A 35 -4.41 -19.35 5.38
N MET A 36 -5.52 -18.63 5.53
CA MET A 36 -6.79 -19.07 5.00
C MET A 36 -6.73 -18.91 3.49
N TYR A 37 -6.46 -20.05 2.85
CA TYR A 37 -6.39 -20.28 1.41
C TYR A 37 -5.27 -19.52 0.68
N VAL A 38 -4.05 -20.09 0.76
CA VAL A 38 -3.01 -20.04 -0.30
C VAL A 38 -2.41 -18.64 -0.58
N THR A 39 -2.18 -17.83 0.46
CA THR A 39 -1.38 -16.61 0.33
C THR A 39 0.12 -16.93 0.44
N PHE A 40 0.83 -16.93 -0.68
CA PHE A 40 2.31 -16.97 -0.65
C PHE A 40 2.88 -15.64 -1.12
N PRO A 41 3.93 -15.11 -0.46
CA PRO A 41 4.69 -14.01 -1.00
C PRO A 41 5.29 -14.43 -2.34
N VAL A 42 5.17 -13.56 -3.34
CA VAL A 42 5.80 -13.73 -4.65
C VAL A 42 6.80 -12.62 -4.87
N SER A 43 7.93 -12.94 -5.49
CA SER A 43 8.94 -11.92 -5.80
C SER A 43 8.52 -11.10 -7.02
N VAL A 44 8.62 -9.79 -6.91
CA VAL A 44 8.54 -8.85 -8.03
C VAL A 44 9.86 -8.12 -8.19
N LYS A 45 10.10 -7.50 -9.35
CA LYS A 45 11.34 -6.75 -9.59
C LYS A 45 11.46 -5.56 -8.61
N ALA A 46 12.68 -5.33 -8.14
CA ALA A 46 13.02 -4.30 -7.17
C ALA A 46 13.80 -3.13 -7.82
N ASP A 47 13.15 -2.41 -8.73
CA ASP A 47 13.71 -1.28 -9.49
C ASP A 47 13.01 0.06 -9.15
N GLY A 48 12.33 0.11 -8.01
CA GLY A 48 11.43 1.21 -7.63
C GLY A 48 9.99 1.06 -8.16
N ASN A 49 9.68 0.05 -8.95
CA ASN A 49 8.33 -0.26 -9.44
C ASN A 49 7.65 -1.43 -8.72
N CYS A 50 8.13 -1.82 -7.54
CA CYS A 50 7.59 -2.97 -6.81
C CYS A 50 6.08 -2.90 -6.57
N LEU A 51 5.54 -1.76 -6.09
CA LEU A 51 4.11 -1.60 -5.86
C LEU A 51 3.29 -1.74 -7.17
N PRO A 52 3.65 -1.06 -8.27
CA PRO A 52 2.96 -1.27 -9.54
C PRO A 52 3.12 -2.66 -10.14
N TYR A 53 4.26 -3.32 -9.95
CA TYR A 53 4.42 -4.74 -10.33
C TYR A 53 3.48 -5.63 -9.51
N SER A 54 3.41 -5.43 -8.18
CA SER A 54 2.47 -6.15 -7.32
C SER A 54 1.02 -5.92 -7.75
N GLY A 55 0.64 -4.67 -8.04
CA GLY A 55 -0.69 -4.35 -8.56
C GLY A 55 -1.00 -5.02 -9.90
N SER A 56 -0.03 -5.04 -10.83
CA SER A 56 -0.17 -5.73 -12.12
C SER A 56 -0.34 -7.24 -11.93
N VAL A 57 0.44 -7.84 -11.02
CA VAL A 57 0.31 -9.26 -10.67
C VAL A 57 -1.06 -9.56 -10.08
N LEU A 58 -1.55 -8.72 -9.18
CA LEU A 58 -2.88 -8.90 -8.58
C LEU A 58 -3.99 -8.85 -9.62
N ALA A 59 -3.94 -7.84 -10.50
CA ALA A 59 -4.96 -7.62 -11.52
C ALA A 59 -4.93 -8.62 -12.68
N PHE A 60 -3.73 -9.02 -13.12
CA PHE A 60 -3.52 -9.68 -14.42
C PHE A 60 -2.66 -10.96 -14.33
N GLY A 61 -2.21 -11.35 -13.14
CA GLY A 61 -1.34 -12.50 -12.95
C GLY A 61 0.09 -12.35 -13.47
N ASN A 62 0.51 -11.17 -13.92
CA ASN A 62 1.87 -10.93 -14.39
C ASN A 62 2.27 -9.46 -14.21
N ASP A 63 3.55 -9.14 -14.37
CA ASP A 63 4.13 -7.84 -14.06
C ASP A 63 4.17 -6.85 -15.25
N ARG A 64 3.59 -7.21 -16.42
CA ARG A 64 3.74 -6.46 -17.68
C ARG A 64 3.00 -5.13 -17.72
N TYR A 65 2.01 -4.93 -16.86
CA TYR A 65 1.16 -3.72 -16.84
C TYR A 65 1.56 -2.72 -15.74
N ALA A 66 2.74 -2.87 -15.13
CA ALA A 66 3.18 -1.99 -14.05
C ALA A 66 3.25 -0.50 -14.42
N THR A 67 3.58 -0.16 -15.67
CA THR A 67 3.54 1.25 -16.13
C THR A 67 2.12 1.80 -16.13
N GLU A 68 1.14 1.01 -16.58
CA GLU A 68 -0.27 1.39 -16.56
C GLU A 68 -0.80 1.51 -15.12
N ILE A 69 -0.50 0.53 -14.26
CA ILE A 69 -0.89 0.56 -12.85
C ILE A 69 -0.31 1.80 -12.15
N ARG A 70 0.95 2.15 -12.40
CA ARG A 70 1.54 3.38 -11.87
C ARG A 70 0.78 4.62 -12.33
N ALA A 71 0.49 4.74 -13.63
CA ALA A 71 -0.23 5.89 -14.15
C ALA A 71 -1.61 6.02 -13.51
N ARG A 72 -2.32 4.91 -13.35
CA ARG A 72 -3.63 4.88 -12.68
C ARG A 72 -3.54 5.29 -11.21
N ILE A 73 -2.52 4.83 -10.46
CA ILE A 73 -2.29 5.26 -9.07
C ILE A 73 -2.10 6.79 -8.99
N ILE A 74 -1.30 7.37 -9.88
CA ILE A 74 -1.05 8.82 -9.88
C ILE A 74 -2.34 9.59 -10.20
N ILE A 75 -3.08 9.16 -11.22
CA ILE A 75 -4.36 9.78 -11.60
C ILE A 75 -5.35 9.71 -10.43
N GLU A 76 -5.51 8.55 -9.83
CA GLU A 76 -6.37 8.31 -8.66
C GLU A 76 -6.04 9.27 -7.51
N GLN A 77 -4.78 9.35 -7.13
CA GLN A 77 -4.34 10.25 -6.05
C GLN A 77 -4.55 11.72 -6.36
N THR A 78 -4.39 12.11 -7.63
CA THR A 78 -4.58 13.49 -8.05
C THR A 78 -6.06 13.89 -8.05
N LEU A 79 -6.96 12.97 -8.38
CA LEU A 79 -8.39 13.25 -8.49
C LEU A 79 -9.13 13.12 -7.15
N SER A 80 -8.66 12.25 -6.26
CA SER A 80 -9.36 11.89 -5.03
C SER A 80 -8.58 12.24 -3.76
N GLU A 81 -7.72 13.26 -3.81
CA GLU A 81 -6.91 13.74 -2.68
C GLU A 81 -7.70 13.84 -1.37
N GLU A 82 -8.92 14.37 -1.44
CA GLU A 82 -9.75 14.60 -0.25
C GLU A 82 -10.02 13.32 0.55
N TYR A 83 -10.12 12.17 -0.10
CA TYR A 83 -10.31 10.87 0.56
C TYR A 83 -9.04 10.41 1.26
N TYR A 84 -7.87 10.58 0.61
CA TYR A 84 -6.58 10.20 1.18
C TYR A 84 -6.12 11.09 2.35
N LEU A 85 -6.82 12.20 2.58
CA LEU A 85 -6.65 13.10 3.73
C LEU A 85 -7.78 13.00 4.76
N GLN A 86 -8.68 12.02 4.64
CA GLN A 86 -9.80 11.78 5.56
C GLN A 86 -9.47 10.71 6.61
N GLU A 87 -9.61 11.07 7.89
CA GLU A 87 -9.27 10.21 9.02
C GLU A 87 -10.09 8.91 9.06
N ASN A 88 -11.39 9.02 8.79
CA ASN A 88 -12.33 7.89 8.74
C ASN A 88 -11.96 6.90 7.62
N TYR A 89 -11.59 7.40 6.45
CA TYR A 89 -11.17 6.56 5.33
C TYR A 89 -9.86 5.82 5.66
N LEU A 90 -8.84 6.54 6.14
CA LEU A 90 -7.55 5.93 6.49
C LEU A 90 -7.64 4.93 7.65
N LYS A 91 -8.61 5.10 8.57
CA LYS A 91 -8.86 4.15 9.68
C LYS A 91 -9.63 2.89 9.28
N ASN A 92 -10.33 2.90 8.15
CA ASN A 92 -11.15 1.77 7.73
C ASN A 92 -10.30 0.49 7.56
N GLY A 93 -10.81 -0.66 8.01
CA GLY A 93 -10.09 -1.95 7.96
C GLY A 93 -9.00 -2.13 9.03
N LEU A 94 -8.95 -1.26 10.05
CA LEU A 94 -8.23 -1.50 11.31
C LEU A 94 -9.18 -2.12 12.33
N ASP A 95 -8.82 -3.28 12.90
CA ASP A 95 -9.61 -3.93 13.95
C ASP A 95 -9.58 -3.14 15.28
N ASP A 96 -8.45 -2.51 15.60
CA ASP A 96 -8.26 -1.61 16.74
C ASP A 96 -7.66 -0.26 16.27
N PRO A 97 -8.51 0.68 15.82
CA PRO A 97 -8.04 1.94 15.25
C PRO A 97 -7.28 2.75 16.30
N PRO A 98 -6.12 3.33 15.95
CA PRO A 98 -5.32 4.08 16.90
C PRO A 98 -6.05 5.30 17.44
N LYS A 99 -5.81 5.60 18.72
CA LYS A 99 -6.32 6.80 19.39
C LYS A 99 -5.63 8.10 18.93
N PHE A 100 -4.53 7.99 18.18
CA PHE A 100 -3.86 9.13 17.57
C PHE A 100 -4.41 9.41 16.16
N ASP A 101 -4.00 10.56 15.61
CA ASP A 101 -4.36 11.02 14.26
C ASP A 101 -3.56 10.24 13.21
N ILE A 102 -4.23 9.31 12.50
CA ILE A 102 -3.55 8.40 11.56
C ILE A 102 -2.96 9.17 10.37
N LYS A 103 -3.58 10.29 9.96
CA LYS A 103 -3.05 11.09 8.86
C LYS A 103 -1.68 11.65 9.20
N LYS A 104 -1.47 12.05 10.46
CA LYS A 104 -0.14 12.51 10.91
C LYS A 104 0.89 11.40 10.87
N ALA A 105 0.52 10.19 11.30
CA ALA A 105 1.43 9.05 11.21
C ALA A 105 1.80 8.73 9.76
N PHE A 106 0.83 8.77 8.84
CA PHE A 106 1.10 8.52 7.42
C PHE A 106 1.97 9.61 6.81
N ALA A 107 1.71 10.89 7.13
CA ALA A 107 2.60 11.98 6.74
C ALA A 107 4.02 11.78 7.27
N MET A 108 4.19 11.29 8.51
CA MET A 108 5.51 10.98 9.07
C MET A 108 6.23 9.81 8.38
N TYR A 109 5.51 8.95 7.66
CA TYR A 109 6.08 7.87 6.85
C TYR A 109 6.51 8.35 5.46
N SER A 110 6.12 9.56 5.06
CA SER A 110 6.54 10.20 3.82
C SER A 110 8.02 10.61 3.86
N ASP A 111 8.75 10.39 2.78
CA ASP A 111 10.07 10.98 2.56
C ASP A 111 10.02 12.53 2.48
N GLU A 112 8.85 13.11 2.19
CA GLU A 112 8.67 14.56 2.11
C GLU A 112 8.45 15.19 3.50
N TYR A 113 8.30 14.38 4.55
CA TYR A 113 8.23 14.86 5.92
C TYR A 113 9.63 15.13 6.49
N LYS A 114 9.82 16.35 6.96
CA LYS A 114 11.06 16.85 7.55
C LYS A 114 10.83 17.16 9.02
N HIS A 115 11.34 16.27 9.88
CA HIS A 115 11.27 16.40 11.34
C HIS A 115 11.79 17.77 11.81
N GLY A 116 11.07 18.38 12.76
CA GLY A 116 11.40 19.70 13.30
C GLY A 116 10.95 20.90 12.45
N THR A 117 10.63 20.70 11.17
CA THR A 117 10.15 21.77 10.28
C THR A 117 8.66 21.65 9.96
N ASN A 118 8.17 20.45 9.63
CA ASN A 118 6.75 20.23 9.37
C ASN A 118 5.96 20.17 10.68
N ARG A 119 4.99 21.08 10.83
CA ARG A 119 4.05 21.10 11.96
C ARG A 119 2.73 20.46 11.54
N LEU A 120 2.60 19.15 11.73
CA LEU A 120 1.45 18.35 11.29
C LEU A 120 0.11 18.68 11.98
N ASN A 121 0.09 19.63 12.92
CA ASN A 121 -1.16 20.14 13.49
C ASN A 121 -1.88 21.11 12.55
N ASP A 122 -1.18 21.56 11.50
CA ASP A 122 -1.70 22.42 10.47
C ASP A 122 -2.20 21.61 9.27
N LYS A 123 -3.45 21.85 8.84
CA LYS A 123 -4.07 21.13 7.71
C LYS A 123 -3.29 21.36 6.41
N THR A 124 -2.86 22.59 6.17
CA THR A 124 -2.07 22.94 4.97
C THR A 124 -0.75 22.19 4.93
N THR A 125 -0.06 22.04 6.07
CA THR A 125 1.20 21.27 6.10
C THR A 125 1.02 19.81 5.69
N LEU A 126 -0.09 19.18 6.09
CA LEU A 126 -0.35 17.78 5.77
C LEU A 126 -0.70 17.58 4.30
N GLN A 127 -1.57 18.45 3.77
CA GLN A 127 -1.91 18.50 2.35
C GLN A 127 -0.66 18.75 1.49
N ASP A 128 0.17 19.72 1.88
CA ASP A 128 1.43 20.01 1.19
C ASP A 128 2.40 18.81 1.13
N ILE A 129 2.44 17.99 2.19
CA ILE A 129 3.26 16.76 2.20
C ILE A 129 2.70 15.74 1.21
N TYR A 130 1.38 15.55 1.24
CA TYR A 130 0.69 14.66 0.32
C TYR A 130 0.93 15.07 -1.15
N GLU A 131 0.67 16.32 -1.49
CA GLU A 131 0.84 16.84 -2.86
C GLU A 131 2.29 16.67 -3.34
N ARG A 132 3.28 17.00 -2.50
CA ARG A 132 4.70 16.78 -2.84
C ARG A 132 5.02 15.31 -3.04
N GLU A 133 4.48 14.42 -2.22
CA GLU A 133 4.68 12.99 -2.37
C GLU A 133 4.11 12.49 -3.70
N VAL A 134 2.89 12.88 -4.07
CA VAL A 134 2.26 12.53 -5.34
C VAL A 134 3.07 13.07 -6.52
N MET A 135 3.50 14.33 -6.46
CA MET A 135 4.29 14.97 -7.52
C MET A 135 5.70 14.38 -7.71
N LYS A 136 6.25 13.76 -6.66
CA LYS A 136 7.55 13.04 -6.73
C LYS A 136 7.45 11.72 -7.49
N ILE A 137 6.25 11.17 -7.69
CA ILE A 137 6.07 9.86 -8.34
C ILE A 137 6.41 9.96 -9.82
N LYS A 138 7.66 9.65 -10.14
CA LYS A 138 8.17 9.43 -11.49
C LYS A 138 8.40 7.94 -11.75
N ASN A 139 8.79 7.60 -12.98
CA ASN A 139 9.21 6.23 -13.27
C ASN A 139 10.34 5.79 -12.31
N ALA A 140 10.27 4.56 -11.80
CA ALA A 140 11.18 4.01 -10.79
C ALA A 140 11.21 4.75 -9.43
N ALA A 141 10.27 5.67 -9.16
CA ALA A 141 10.12 6.21 -7.82
C ALA A 141 9.40 5.20 -6.91
N HIS A 142 9.96 5.01 -5.70
CA HIS A 142 9.31 4.26 -4.63
C HIS A 142 7.98 4.91 -4.26
N MET A 143 7.01 4.07 -3.90
CA MET A 143 5.66 4.45 -3.53
C MET A 143 5.40 4.01 -2.08
N GLY A 144 4.82 4.91 -1.30
CA GLY A 144 4.53 4.75 0.12
C GLY A 144 3.08 4.37 0.38
N ILE A 145 2.62 4.67 1.60
CA ILE A 145 1.32 4.21 2.10
C ILE A 145 0.14 4.74 1.31
N TRP A 146 0.14 6.03 0.95
CA TRP A 146 -0.97 6.60 0.20
C TRP A 146 -1.16 5.92 -1.15
N GLN A 147 -0.07 5.47 -1.80
CA GLN A 147 -0.18 4.77 -3.09
C GLN A 147 -0.73 3.34 -2.94
N ILE A 148 -0.62 2.71 -1.77
CA ILE A 148 -1.24 1.41 -1.50
C ILE A 148 -2.76 1.59 -1.38
N PHE A 149 -3.22 2.67 -0.72
CA PHE A 149 -4.64 3.03 -0.70
C PHE A 149 -5.17 3.27 -2.10
N ALA A 150 -4.48 4.11 -2.88
CA ALA A 150 -4.84 4.34 -4.28
C ALA A 150 -4.81 3.06 -5.12
N LEU A 151 -3.88 2.12 -4.86
CA LEU A 151 -3.90 0.83 -5.55
C LEU A 151 -5.20 0.04 -5.27
N SER A 152 -5.70 0.05 -4.03
CA SER A 152 -6.97 -0.60 -3.69
C SER A 152 -8.14 -0.02 -4.49
N SER A 153 -8.22 1.31 -4.59
CA SER A 153 -9.21 2.02 -5.41
C SER A 153 -9.03 1.75 -6.91
N VAL A 154 -7.81 1.80 -7.44
CA VAL A 154 -7.52 1.49 -8.85
C VAL A 154 -7.92 0.07 -9.23
N LEU A 155 -7.70 -0.90 -8.33
CA LEU A 155 -8.10 -2.30 -8.53
C LEU A 155 -9.59 -2.53 -8.27
N GLN A 156 -10.29 -1.58 -7.63
CA GLN A 156 -11.66 -1.71 -7.15
C GLN A 156 -11.83 -2.97 -6.28
N GLN A 157 -10.82 -3.25 -5.45
CA GLN A 157 -10.76 -4.43 -4.60
C GLN A 157 -10.09 -4.10 -3.28
N LYS A 158 -10.54 -4.77 -2.22
CA LYS A 158 -9.87 -4.70 -0.93
C LYS A 158 -8.46 -5.28 -1.05
N VAL A 159 -7.49 -4.55 -0.51
CA VAL A 159 -6.08 -4.92 -0.51
C VAL A 159 -5.63 -5.19 0.91
N PHE A 160 -5.18 -6.41 1.22
CA PHE A 160 -4.49 -6.67 2.48
C PHE A 160 -3.02 -6.30 2.35
N SER A 161 -2.62 -5.20 3.01
CA SER A 161 -1.23 -4.80 3.17
C SER A 161 -0.60 -5.57 4.32
N ILE A 162 0.32 -6.48 4.02
CA ILE A 162 0.96 -7.35 4.99
C ILE A 162 2.39 -6.87 5.25
N TYR A 163 2.62 -6.41 6.47
CA TYR A 163 3.94 -6.07 6.99
C TYR A 163 4.59 -7.24 7.74
N PRO A 164 5.90 -7.48 7.56
CA PRO A 164 6.63 -8.57 8.21
C PRO A 164 6.55 -8.53 9.73
N LYS A 165 6.78 -9.69 10.38
CA LYS A 165 6.84 -9.77 11.85
C LYS A 165 8.04 -9.04 12.46
N LEU A 166 9.12 -8.91 11.68
CA LEU A 166 10.33 -8.20 12.07
C LEU A 166 10.31 -6.78 11.47
N GLY A 167 10.62 -5.77 12.29
CA GLY A 167 10.70 -4.38 11.84
C GLY A 167 10.15 -3.38 12.87
N ASN A 168 9.74 -2.21 12.38
CA ASN A 168 9.16 -1.17 13.22
C ASN A 168 7.72 -1.55 13.62
N VAL A 169 7.51 -1.76 14.92
CA VAL A 169 6.22 -2.18 15.48
C VAL A 169 5.10 -1.16 15.26
N ASN A 170 5.41 0.15 15.22
CA ASN A 170 4.42 1.20 14.98
C ASN A 170 3.97 1.17 13.51
N VAL A 171 4.94 1.04 12.60
CA VAL A 171 4.65 0.90 11.17
C VAL A 171 3.80 -0.34 10.92
N ARG A 172 4.13 -1.47 11.55
CA ARG A 172 3.30 -2.68 11.42
C ARG A 172 1.89 -2.45 11.96
N LYS A 173 1.75 -1.86 13.16
CA LYS A 173 0.43 -1.58 13.76
C LYS A 173 -0.47 -0.75 12.84
N ASP A 174 0.12 0.22 12.15
CA ASP A 174 -0.64 1.17 11.33
C ASP A 174 -0.90 0.64 9.91
N LEU A 175 0.05 -0.13 9.36
CA LEU A 175 0.08 -0.47 7.94
C LEU A 175 -0.18 -1.96 7.65
N HIS A 176 -0.19 -2.83 8.66
CA HIS A 176 -0.61 -4.22 8.56
C HIS A 176 -2.14 -4.31 8.66
N LYS A 177 -2.85 -4.05 7.56
CA LYS A 177 -4.31 -3.89 7.57
C LYS A 177 -4.95 -4.17 6.22
N ILE A 178 -6.25 -4.44 6.25
CA ILE A 178 -7.08 -4.43 5.05
C ILE A 178 -7.36 -2.98 4.67
N ILE A 179 -7.10 -2.66 3.42
CA ILE A 179 -7.37 -1.38 2.78
C ILE A 179 -8.57 -1.57 1.88
N HIS A 180 -9.50 -0.63 1.94
CA HIS A 180 -10.71 -0.63 1.13
C HIS A 180 -10.57 0.38 0.00
N PRO A 181 -11.16 0.13 -1.18
CA PRO A 181 -11.32 1.17 -2.20
C PRO A 181 -12.15 2.33 -1.64
N GLU A 182 -11.95 3.53 -2.19
CA GLU A 182 -12.80 4.71 -1.91
C GLU A 182 -14.26 4.51 -2.32
#